data_AF-A0A840QIE8-F1
#
_entry.id   AF-A0A840QIE8-F1
#
_cell.length_a   1.000
_cell.length_b   1.000
_cell.length_c   1.000
_cell.angle_alpha   90.00
_cell.angle_beta   90.00
_cell.angle_gamma   90.00
#
_symmetry.space_group_name_H-M   'P 1'
#
loop_
_entity.id
_entity.type
_entity.pdbx_description
1 polymer ?
#
loop_
_entity_poly.entity_id
_entity_poly.type
_entity_poly.pdbx_seq_one_letter_code
_entity_poly.pdbx_strand_id
1 'polypeptide(L)' 'MVTTDLPGGTGSPLQQLESEMADAREYVLRCRASGDEQAAQLHVVWIDLLLDEWNRRQSLAQQSLPGQTRVEMT' A
#
# COMPACT_ATOMS: atom_id res chain seq x y z
N MET A 1 -23.00 -10.08 14.17
CA MET A 1 -22.00 -10.72 13.29
C MET A 1 -22.15 -10.10 11.93
N VAL A 2 -21.31 -9.12 11.58
CA VAL A 2 -21.23 -8.61 10.21
C VAL A 2 -20.19 -9.47 9.51
N THR A 3 -20.67 -10.35 8.65
CA THR A 3 -19.86 -11.04 7.64
C THR A 3 -19.47 -10.00 6.60
N THR A 4 -18.26 -9.47 6.71
CA THR A 4 -17.64 -8.72 5.61
C THR A 4 -17.25 -9.74 4.56
N ASP A 5 -18.15 -9.95 3.60
CA ASP A 5 -17.91 -10.72 2.39
C ASP A 5 -16.82 -10.00 1.56
N LEU A 6 -15.83 -10.76 1.12
CA LEU A 6 -14.54 -10.37 0.53
C LEU A 6 -14.65 -9.81 -0.91
N PRO A 7 -13.52 -9.41 -1.50
CA PRO A 7 -13.07 -10.26 -2.60
C PRO A 7 -11.61 -10.68 -2.45
N GLY A 8 -11.34 -11.92 -2.86
CA GLY A 8 -10.01 -12.50 -2.85
C GLY A 8 -9.04 -11.70 -3.73
N GLY A 9 -8.23 -10.86 -3.08
CA GLY A 9 -7.00 -10.36 -3.68
C GLY A 9 -5.97 -11.48 -3.68
N THR A 10 -6.02 -12.38 -4.67
CA THR A 10 -4.93 -13.33 -4.95
C THR A 10 -3.72 -12.62 -5.58
N GLY A 11 -3.48 -11.36 -5.20
CA GLY A 11 -2.35 -10.55 -5.61
C GLY A 11 -1.26 -10.60 -4.56
N SER A 12 -0.04 -10.25 -4.94
CA SER A 12 1.02 -10.08 -3.95
C SER A 12 0.59 -9.00 -2.93
N PRO A 13 1.10 -9.04 -1.69
CA PRO A 13 0.79 -8.00 -0.71
C PRO A 13 1.18 -6.58 -1.17
N LEU A 14 2.09 -6.47 -2.14
CA LEU A 14 2.35 -5.24 -2.85
C LEU A 14 1.16 -4.87 -3.74
N GLN A 15 0.74 -5.72 -4.69
CA GLN A 15 -0.42 -5.44 -5.56
C GLN A 15 -1.69 -5.01 -4.81
N GLN A 16 -1.92 -5.57 -3.61
CA GLN A 16 -3.01 -5.13 -2.76
C GLN A 16 -2.86 -3.67 -2.31
N LEU A 17 -1.69 -3.27 -1.82
CA LEU A 17 -1.40 -1.88 -1.46
C LEU A 17 -1.52 -0.92 -2.66
N GLU A 18 -1.10 -1.36 -3.85
CA GLU A 18 -1.31 -0.63 -5.11
C GLU A 18 -2.79 -0.36 -5.39
N SER A 19 -3.63 -1.39 -5.24
CA SER A 19 -5.09 -1.27 -5.40
C SER A 19 -5.68 -0.31 -4.36
N GLU A 20 -5.33 -0.48 -3.09
CA GLU A 20 -5.82 0.38 -2.00
C GLU A 20 -5.42 1.85 -2.21
N MET A 21 -4.21 2.11 -2.73
CA MET A 21 -3.77 3.46 -3.08
C MET A 21 -4.57 4.05 -4.24
N ALA A 22 -4.91 3.24 -5.26
CA ALA A 22 -5.73 3.68 -6.39
C ALA A 22 -7.15 4.06 -5.92
N ASP A 23 -7.77 3.21 -5.11
CA ASP A 23 -9.11 3.43 -4.55
C ASP A 23 -9.15 4.68 -3.66
N ALA A 24 -8.14 4.87 -2.82
CA ALA A 24 -8.02 6.05 -1.97
C ALA A 24 -7.88 7.34 -2.79
N ARG A 25 -7.13 7.32 -3.90
CA ARG A 25 -7.02 8.48 -4.81
C ARG A 25 -8.35 8.82 -5.47
N GLU A 26 -9.10 7.81 -5.91
CA GLU A 26 -10.44 8.03 -6.46
C GLU A 26 -11.38 8.64 -5.41
N TYR A 27 -11.30 8.15 -4.17
CA TYR A 27 -12.10 8.69 -3.06
C TYR A 27 -11.79 10.16 -2.78
N VAL A 28 -10.51 10.55 -2.77
CA VAL A 28 -10.09 11.96 -2.62
C VAL A 28 -10.71 12.84 -3.71
N LEU A 29 -10.70 12.40 -4.97
CA LEU A 29 -11.29 13.15 -6.07
C LEU A 29 -12.80 13.32 -5.89
N ARG A 30 -13.50 12.28 -5.44
CA ARG A 30 -14.94 12.34 -5.14
C ARG A 30 -15.25 13.30 -3.99
N CYS A 31 -14.48 13.24 -2.90
CA CYS A 31 -14.64 14.14 -1.76
C CYS A 31 -14.44 15.61 -2.13
N ARG A 32 -13.39 15.91 -2.91
CA ARG A 32 -13.15 17.28 -3.40
C ARG A 32 -14.28 17.76 -4.32
N ALA A 33 -14.76 16.88 -5.20
CA ALA A 33 -15.89 17.21 -6.07
C ALA A 33 -17.19 17.49 -5.29
N SER A 34 -17.39 16.82 -4.14
CA SER A 34 -18.52 17.06 -3.24
C SER A 34 -18.29 18.17 -2.20
N GLY A 35 -17.11 18.80 -2.17
CA GLY A 35 -16.74 19.82 -1.20
C GLY A 35 -16.40 19.29 0.21
N ASP A 36 -16.21 17.98 0.37
CA ASP A 36 -15.79 17.36 1.62
C ASP A 36 -14.26 17.34 1.73
N GLU A 37 -13.69 18.53 1.97
CA GLU A 37 -12.23 18.68 2.08
C GLU A 37 -11.65 17.97 3.30
N GLN A 38 -12.43 17.76 4.37
CA GLN A 38 -11.95 17.08 5.56
C GLN A 38 -11.76 15.58 5.31
N ALA A 39 -12.72 14.92 4.67
CA ALA A 39 -12.58 13.52 4.27
C ALA A 39 -11.49 13.33 3.21
N ALA A 40 -11.35 14.28 2.27
CA ALA A 40 -10.26 14.30 1.30
C ALA A 40 -8.89 14.36 2.00
N GLN A 41 -8.72 15.27 2.96
CA GLN A 41 -7.46 15.42 3.70
C GLN A 41 -7.10 14.16 4.50
N LEU A 42 -8.09 13.51 5.12
CA LEU A 42 -7.88 12.25 5.82
C LEU A 42 -7.40 11.15 4.87
N HIS A 43 -8.00 11.05 3.67
CA HIS A 43 -7.59 10.06 2.67
C HIS A 43 -6.22 10.36 2.05
N VAL A 44 -5.80 11.64 1.98
CA VAL A 44 -4.42 11.99 1.61
C VAL A 44 -3.44 11.41 2.62
N VAL A 45 -3.68 11.59 3.93
CA VAL A 45 -2.84 11.00 4.98
C VAL A 45 -2.84 9.47 4.91
N TRP A 46 -3.99 8.86 4.60
CA TRP A 46 -4.07 7.42 4.40
C TRP A 46 -3.19 6.93 3.23
N ILE A 47 -3.19 7.66 2.11
CA ILE A 47 -2.32 7.35 0.96
C ILE A 47 -0.84 7.42 1.35
N ASP A 48 -0.43 8.40 2.14
CA ASP A 48 0.95 8.52 2.61
C ASP A 48 1.36 7.30 3.46
N LEU A 49 0.48 6.83 4.34
CA LEU A 49 0.73 5.63 5.15
C LEU A 49 0.82 4.36 4.31
N LEU A 50 -0.01 4.23 3.27
CA LEU A 50 0.06 3.11 2.32
C LEU A 50 1.37 3.12 1.52
N LEU A 51 1.86 4.30 1.12
CA LEU A 51 3.14 4.47 0.45
C LEU A 51 4.31 4.08 1.37
N ASP A 52 4.29 4.49 2.63
CA ASP A 52 5.30 4.08 3.61
C ASP A 52 5.35 2.56 3.78
N GLU A 53 4.19 1.92 3.87
CA GLU A 53 4.11 0.46 4.00
C GLU A 53 4.58 -0.26 2.72
N TRP A 54 4.22 0.26 1.54
CA TRP A 54 4.74 -0.24 0.27
C TRP A 54 6.28 -0.21 0.25
N ASN A 55 6.85 0.93 0.60
CA ASN A 55 8.31 1.13 0.62
C ASN A 55 8.99 0.17 1.59
N ARG A 56 8.42 -0.04 2.78
CA ARG A 56 8.92 -1.04 3.75
C ARG A 56 8.90 -2.45 3.18
N ARG A 57 7.79 -2.86 2.55
CA ARG A 57 7.66 -4.22 1.97
C ARG A 57 8.57 -4.44 0.78
N GLN A 58 8.70 -3.43 -0.09
CA GLN A 58 9.63 -3.48 -1.21
C GLN A 58 11.08 -3.62 -0.71
N SER A 59 11.45 -2.88 0.34
CA SER A 59 12.77 -2.96 0.96
C SER A 59 13.05 -4.36 1.54
N LEU A 60 12.07 -4.96 2.21
CA LEU A 60 12.17 -6.33 2.74
C LEU A 60 12.27 -7.40 1.65
N ALA A 61 11.50 -7.24 0.56
CA ALA A 61 11.58 -8.14 -0.59
C ALA A 61 12.96 -8.08 -1.26
N GLN A 62 13.57 -6.89 -1.36
CA GLN A 62 14.92 -6.71 -1.90
C GLN A 62 16.02 -7.29 -0.99
N GLN A 63 15.85 -7.20 0.34
CA GLN A 63 16.78 -7.78 1.32
C GLN A 63 16.69 -9.30 1.42
N SER A 64 15.60 -9.90 0.93
CA SER A 64 15.37 -11.35 0.97
C SER A 64 15.97 -12.12 -0.22
N LEU A 65 16.63 -11.44 -1.17
CA LEU A 65 17.36 -12.08 -2.26
C LEU A 65 18.72 -12.62 -1.75
N PRO A 66 18.94 -13.95 -1.68
CA PRO A 66 20.21 -14.51 -1.23
C PRO A 66 21.19 -14.47 -2.40
N GLY A 67 21.99 -13.41 -2.45
CA GLY A 67 22.93 -13.16 -3.54
C GLY A 67 24.18 -12.38 -3.13
N GLN A 68 24.57 -12.38 -1.85
CA GLN A 68 25.91 -11.94 -1.45
C GLN A 68 26.71 -13.14 -0.95
N THR A 69 27.26 -13.84 -1.94
CA THR A 69 28.22 -14.91 -1.82
C THR A 69 29.48 -14.40 -1.10
N ARG A 70 29.79 -15.02 0.05
CA ARG A 70 31.12 -15.36 0.58
C ARG A 70 32.29 -14.44 0.18
N VAL A 71 32.79 -13.69 1.16
CA VAL A 71 34.24 -13.47 1.29
C VAL A 71 34.64 -13.80 2.74
N GLU A 72 34.75 -15.10 3.02
CA GLU A 72 35.78 -15.54 3.96
C GLU A 72 37.03 -15.75 3.13
N MET A 73 37.98 -14.81 3.22
CA MET A 73 39.36 -15.01 2.79
C MET A 73 40.26 -14.62 3.96
N THR A 74 40.71 -15.67 4.64
CA THR A 74 42.01 -15.91 5.30
C THR A 74 42.51 -14.91 6.33
#